data_AF-T1A466-F1
#
_entry.id   AF-T1A466-F1
#
_cell.length_a   1.000
_cell.length_b   1.000
_cell.length_c   1.000
_cell.angle_alpha   90.00
_cell.angle_beta   90.00
_cell.angle_gamma   90.00
#
_symmetry.space_group_name_H-M   'P 1'
#
loop_
_entity.id
_entity.type
_entity.pdbx_description
1 polymer ?
#
loop_
_entity_poly.entity_id
_entity_poly.type
_entity_poly.pdbx_seq_one_letter_code
_entity_poly.pdbx_strand_id
1 'polypeptide(L)'
;MPGLIAVIMTLIGALLTALVVAREWERGTMEALMASPVSMGEILLGKLVPYFVLGMGGMLLSVAMAVWLFAVPLVGSFWLLVACSALFLLVALSMGLLISTLAKNQFVAAQVAVIVTFLPAFILSGFIF
;
A
#
# COMPACT_ATOMS: atom_id res chain seq x y z
N MET A 1 -3.08 19.15 -5.35
CA MET A 1 -2.68 17.79 -5.77
C MET A 1 -1.87 16.95 -4.75
N PRO A 2 -1.77 17.26 -3.42
CA PRO A 2 -1.16 16.31 -2.47
C PRO A 2 -2.07 15.10 -2.17
N GLY A 3 -3.39 15.27 -2.29
CA GLY A 3 -4.33 14.19 -2.02
C GLY A 3 -4.24 13.00 -2.97
N LEU A 4 -3.86 13.22 -4.24
CA LEU A 4 -3.65 12.14 -5.21
C LEU A 4 -2.50 11.21 -4.77
N ILE A 5 -1.43 11.77 -4.21
CA ILE A 5 -0.28 11.00 -3.71
C ILE A 5 -0.71 10.13 -2.53
N ALA A 6 -1.45 10.71 -1.59
CA ALA A 6 -2.00 9.96 -0.46
C ALA A 6 -2.84 8.78 -0.95
N VAL A 7 -3.81 9.04 -1.83
CA VAL A 7 -4.73 8.03 -2.36
C VAL A 7 -4.00 6.89 -3.10
N ILE A 8 -3.07 7.22 -4.00
CA ILE A 8 -2.28 6.23 -4.75
C ILE A 8 -1.45 5.37 -3.77
N MET A 9 -0.80 5.99 -2.79
CA MET A 9 0.00 5.26 -1.81
C MET A 9 -0.85 4.37 -0.91
N THR A 10 -2.06 4.79 -0.49
CA THR A 10 -2.95 3.92 0.29
C THR A 10 -3.42 2.73 -0.54
N LEU A 11 -3.72 2.95 -1.83
CA LEU A 11 -4.20 1.89 -2.72
C LEU A 11 -3.11 0.87 -3.02
N ILE A 12 -1.88 1.33 -3.33
CA ILE A 12 -0.74 0.43 -3.54
C ILE A 12 -0.35 -0.25 -2.22
N GLY A 13 -0.27 0.50 -1.14
CA GLY A 13 0.16 0.01 0.16
C GLY A 13 -0.83 -0.97 0.77
N ALA A 14 -2.00 -0.48 1.17
CA ALA A 14 -2.95 -1.26 1.95
C ALA A 14 -3.71 -2.30 1.12
N LEU A 15 -4.13 -1.96 -0.11
CA LEU A 15 -4.98 -2.85 -0.90
C LEU A 15 -4.19 -4.00 -1.52
N LEU A 16 -3.00 -3.74 -2.08
CA LEU A 16 -2.17 -4.83 -2.62
C LEU A 16 -1.65 -5.75 -1.52
N THR A 17 -1.25 -5.21 -0.36
CA THR A 17 -0.80 -6.05 0.77
C THR A 17 -1.93 -6.82 1.44
N ALA A 18 -3.14 -6.25 1.52
CA ALA A 18 -4.34 -6.97 1.98
C ALA A 18 -4.65 -8.21 1.13
N LEU A 19 -4.21 -8.23 -0.12
CA LEU A 19 -4.37 -9.38 -1.00
C LEU A 19 -3.25 -10.41 -0.86
N VAL A 20 -2.06 -10.05 -0.36
CA VAL A 20 -0.87 -10.93 -0.40
C VAL A 20 -1.11 -12.28 0.28
N VAL A 21 -1.63 -12.28 1.50
CA VAL A 21 -1.91 -13.52 2.26
C VAL A 21 -3.30 -14.06 1.92
N ALA A 22 -4.27 -13.19 1.66
CA ALA A 22 -5.63 -13.60 1.32
C ALA A 22 -5.68 -14.40 0.00
N ARG A 23 -4.85 -14.05 -0.99
CA ARG A 23 -4.72 -14.83 -2.25
C ARG A 23 -4.24 -16.25 -2.00
N GLU A 24 -3.32 -16.43 -1.06
CA GLU A 24 -2.70 -17.73 -0.81
C GLU A 24 -3.58 -18.64 0.03
N TRP A 25 -4.39 -18.06 0.91
CA TRP A 25 -5.50 -18.78 1.54
C TRP A 25 -6.52 -19.27 0.51
N GLU A 26 -6.97 -18.39 -0.39
CA GLU A 26 -8.01 -18.73 -1.36
C GLU A 26 -7.53 -19.74 -2.41
N ARG A 27 -6.24 -19.71 -2.76
CA ARG A 27 -5.62 -20.69 -3.68
C ARG A 27 -5.27 -22.01 -3.00
N GLY A 28 -5.44 -22.13 -1.68
CA GLY A 28 -5.02 -23.31 -0.92
C GLY A 28 -3.50 -23.53 -0.85
N THR A 29 -2.70 -22.61 -1.38
CA THR A 29 -1.23 -22.70 -1.37
C THR A 29 -0.64 -22.41 0.02
N MET A 30 -1.44 -21.86 0.93
CA MET A 30 -1.03 -21.61 2.32
C MET A 30 -0.55 -22.88 3.03
N GLU A 31 -1.19 -24.02 2.79
CA GLU A 31 -0.79 -25.30 3.39
C GLU A 31 0.57 -25.78 2.86
N ALA A 32 0.83 -25.58 1.56
CA ALA A 32 2.12 -25.89 0.93
C ALA A 32 3.23 -24.95 1.43
N LEU A 33 2.90 -23.69 1.74
CA LEU A 33 3.84 -22.71 2.29
C LEU A 33 4.21 -23.05 3.74
N MET A 34 3.24 -23.48 4.56
CA MET A 34 3.48 -23.92 5.94
C MET A 34 4.30 -25.23 6.02
N ALA A 35 4.24 -26.06 4.97
CA ALA A 35 5.04 -27.27 4.85
C ALA A 35 6.47 -27.02 4.32
N SER A 36 6.75 -25.82 3.80
CA SER A 36 8.09 -25.44 3.37
C SER A 36 8.99 -25.11 4.57
N PRO A 37 10.31 -25.37 4.50
CA PRO A 37 11.23 -25.05 5.60
C PRO A 37 11.48 -23.55 5.79
N VAL A 38 10.83 -22.69 4.99
CA VAL A 38 11.00 -21.23 5.00
C VAL A 38 9.96 -20.60 5.92
N SER A 39 10.40 -19.63 6.73
CA SER A 39 9.50 -18.90 7.64
C SER A 39 8.46 -18.09 6.86
N MET A 40 7.19 -18.14 7.30
CA MET A 40 6.11 -17.32 6.73
C MET A 40 6.46 -15.82 6.74
N GLY A 41 7.22 -15.37 7.74
CA GLY A 41 7.71 -13.99 7.83
C GLY A 41 8.74 -13.63 6.76
N GLU A 42 9.60 -14.57 6.35
CA GLU A 42 10.59 -14.35 5.29
C GLU A 42 9.92 -14.27 3.92
N ILE A 43 8.91 -15.10 3.67
CA ILE A 43 8.12 -15.08 2.42
C ILE A 43 7.34 -13.77 2.32
N LEU A 44 6.74 -13.33 3.43
CA LEU A 44 6.04 -12.05 3.53
C LEU A 44 6.99 -10.86 3.30
N LEU A 45 8.14 -10.83 3.97
CA LEU A 45 9.17 -9.79 3.79
C LEU A 45 9.66 -9.74 2.34
N GLY A 46 9.90 -10.90 1.72
CA GLY A 46 10.31 -11.00 0.32
C GLY A 46 9.29 -10.41 -0.66
N LYS A 47 8.00 -10.45 -0.33
CA LYS A 47 6.94 -9.80 -1.12
C LYS A 47 6.76 -8.32 -0.77
N LEU A 48 6.90 -7.95 0.51
CA LEU A 48 6.73 -6.59 0.98
C LEU A 48 7.76 -5.61 0.41
N VAL A 49 9.01 -6.04 0.25
CA VAL A 49 10.08 -5.20 -0.33
C VAL A 49 9.71 -4.71 -1.74
N PRO A 50 9.31 -5.57 -2.71
CA PRO A 50 8.84 -5.10 -4.01
C PRO A 50 7.61 -4.18 -3.93
N TYR A 51 6.67 -4.42 -3.01
CA TYR A 51 5.54 -3.51 -2.80
C TYR A 51 5.96 -2.15 -2.25
N PHE A 52 6.94 -2.12 -1.36
CA PHE A 52 7.52 -0.88 -0.85
C PHE A 52 8.16 -0.06 -1.98
N VAL A 53 8.96 -0.73 -2.83
CA VAL A 53 9.59 -0.10 -4.00
C VAL A 53 8.54 0.40 -5.00
N LEU A 54 7.49 -0.38 -5.27
CA LEU A 54 6.37 0.05 -6.11
C LEU A 54 5.65 1.28 -5.56
N GLY A 55 5.40 1.32 -4.25
CA GLY A 55 4.76 2.45 -3.59
C GLY A 55 5.59 3.73 -3.67
N MET A 56 6.88 3.64 -3.37
CA MET A 56 7.81 4.77 -3.50
C MET A 56 7.97 5.21 -4.97
N GLY A 57 8.02 4.27 -5.91
CA GLY A 57 8.03 4.56 -7.35
C GLY A 57 6.75 5.27 -7.82
N GLY A 58 5.58 4.85 -7.34
CA GLY A 58 4.30 5.50 -7.62
C GLY A 58 4.23 6.93 -7.07
N MET A 59 4.82 7.16 -5.90
CA MET A 59 4.98 8.50 -5.32
C MET A 59 5.89 9.38 -6.19
N LEU A 60 7.06 8.89 -6.61
CA LEU A 60 7.97 9.62 -7.51
C LEU A 60 7.30 9.96 -8.85
N LEU A 61 6.58 9.02 -9.45
CA LEU A 61 5.81 9.25 -10.68
C LEU A 61 4.73 10.31 -10.48
N SER A 62 3.97 10.23 -9.39
CA SER A 62 2.91 11.20 -9.08
C SER A 62 3.48 12.61 -8.89
N VAL A 63 4.63 12.72 -8.21
CA VAL A 63 5.33 14.00 -8.04
C VAL A 63 5.87 14.51 -9.38
N ALA A 64 6.48 13.65 -10.20
CA ALA A 64 6.97 14.03 -11.52
C ALA A 64 5.85 14.56 -12.42
N MET A 65 4.69 13.88 -12.43
CA MET A 65 3.52 14.35 -13.18
C MET A 65 2.96 15.67 -12.63
N ALA A 66 2.89 15.83 -11.30
CA ALA A 66 2.40 17.07 -10.70
C ALA A 66 3.26 18.30 -11.05
N VAL A 67 4.58 18.12 -11.13
CA VAL A 67 5.51 19.21 -11.48
C VAL A 67 5.56 19.45 -12.98
N TRP A 68 5.68 18.39 -13.79
CA TRP A 68 5.91 18.53 -15.23
C TRP A 68 4.62 18.78 -16.01
N LEU A 69 3.50 18.18 -15.61
CA LEU A 69 2.24 18.27 -16.34
C LEU A 69 1.32 19.38 -15.80
N PHE A 70 1.29 19.57 -14.48
CA PHE A 70 0.40 20.52 -13.82
C PHE A 70 1.09 21.80 -13.34
N ALA A 71 2.41 21.94 -13.55
CA ALA A 71 3.22 23.10 -13.16
C ALA A 71 3.01 23.53 -11.69
N VAL A 72 2.68 22.58 -10.79
CA VAL A 72 2.44 22.87 -9.38
C VAL A 72 3.79 23.03 -8.70
N PRO A 73 4.11 24.21 -8.12
CA PRO A 73 5.38 24.39 -7.41
C PRO A 73 5.41 23.46 -6.19
N LEU A 74 6.43 22.62 -6.11
CA LEU A 74 6.74 21.85 -4.90
C LEU A 74 7.22 22.83 -3.83
N VAL A 75 6.30 23.25 -2.96
CA VAL A 75 6.63 24.09 -1.81
C VAL A 75 7.09 23.20 -0.67
N GLY A 76 8.42 23.02 -0.51
CA GLY A 76 9.00 22.23 0.58
C GLY A 76 10.29 21.50 0.23
N SER A 77 10.79 20.67 1.16
CA SER A 77 11.97 19.82 0.96
C SER A 77 11.57 18.45 0.41
N PHE A 78 12.16 18.07 -0.72
CA PHE A 78 11.96 16.75 -1.35
C PHE A 78 12.27 15.59 -0.39
N TRP A 79 13.32 15.73 0.42
CA TRP A 79 13.69 14.71 1.42
C TRP A 79 12.63 14.51 2.49
N LEU A 80 11.95 15.59 2.90
CA LEU A 80 10.88 15.52 3.88
C LEU A 80 9.65 14.81 3.30
N LEU A 81 9.36 15.05 2.02
CA LEU A 81 8.31 14.36 1.29
C LEU A 81 8.60 12.85 1.20
N VAL A 82 9.82 12.48 0.81
CA VAL A 82 10.27 11.08 0.75
C VAL A 82 10.18 10.40 2.11
N ALA A 83 10.63 11.05 3.19
CA ALA A 83 10.59 10.50 4.54
C ALA A 83 9.15 10.30 5.03
N CYS A 84 8.27 11.30 4.88
CA CYS A 84 6.86 11.19 5.26
C CYS A 84 6.14 10.12 4.43
N SER A 85 6.38 10.07 3.12
CA SER A 85 5.80 9.04 2.24
C SER A 85 6.28 7.64 2.58
N ALA A 86 7.56 7.45 2.93
CA ALA A 86 8.09 6.17 3.36
C ALA A 86 7.44 5.69 4.67
N LEU A 87 7.29 6.59 5.66
CA LEU A 87 6.60 6.29 6.92
C LEU A 87 5.12 5.97 6.68
N PHE A 88 4.43 6.77 5.87
CA PHE A 88 3.03 6.53 5.50
C PHE A 88 2.87 5.17 4.82
N LEU A 89 3.75 4.83 3.88
CA LEU A 89 3.71 3.56 3.19
C LEU A 89 3.93 2.39 4.14
N LEU A 90 4.88 2.49 5.07
CA LEU A 90 5.12 1.46 6.09
C LEU A 90 3.86 1.18 6.93
N VAL A 91 3.16 2.24 7.34
CA VAL A 91 1.90 2.12 8.09
C VAL A 91 0.82 1.49 7.21
N ALA A 92 0.68 1.92 5.96
CA ALA A 92 -0.31 1.37 5.03
C ALA A 92 -0.05 -0.12 4.72
N LEU A 93 1.20 -0.53 4.52
CA LEU A 93 1.60 -1.91 4.28
C LEU A 93 1.31 -2.79 5.51
N SER A 94 1.66 -2.32 6.71
CA SER A 94 1.40 -3.07 7.95
C SER A 94 -0.10 -3.22 8.23
N MET A 95 -0.89 -2.18 7.96
CA MET A 95 -2.34 -2.24 8.07
C MET A 95 -2.95 -3.22 7.06
N GLY A 96 -2.51 -3.19 5.80
CA GLY A 96 -2.97 -4.12 4.79
C GLY A 96 -2.57 -5.57 5.10
N LEU A 97 -1.35 -5.83 5.61
CA LEU A 97 -0.97 -7.16 6.09
C LEU A 97 -1.86 -7.65 7.22
N LEU A 98 -2.17 -6.80 8.20
CA LEU A 98 -3.03 -7.15 9.33
C LEU A 98 -4.43 -7.57 8.84
N ILE A 99 -5.00 -6.80 7.90
CA ILE A 99 -6.26 -7.16 7.22
C ILE A 99 -6.09 -8.49 6.47
N SER A 100 -4.98 -8.67 5.75
CA SER A 100 -4.70 -9.87 4.97
C SER A 100 -4.62 -11.15 5.83
N THR A 101 -4.13 -11.05 7.06
CA THR A 101 -4.04 -12.21 7.97
C THR A 101 -5.38 -12.59 8.57
N LEU A 102 -6.29 -11.61 8.72
CA LEU A 102 -7.64 -11.84 9.25
C LEU A 102 -8.60 -12.32 8.15
N ALA A 103 -8.39 -11.91 6.90
CA ALA A 103 -9.25 -12.26 5.78
C ALA A 103 -8.80 -13.54 5.08
N LYS A 104 -9.70 -14.54 5.01
CA LYS A 104 -9.46 -15.82 4.32
C LYS A 104 -9.87 -15.83 2.84
N ASN A 105 -10.41 -14.72 2.34
CA ASN A 105 -10.92 -14.56 0.98
C ASN A 105 -10.47 -13.20 0.42
N GLN A 106 -9.95 -13.15 -0.81
CA GLN A 106 -9.51 -11.91 -1.44
C GLN A 106 -10.61 -10.87 -1.56
N PHE A 107 -11.84 -11.30 -1.86
CA PHE A 107 -12.96 -10.38 -2.02
C PHE A 107 -13.25 -9.65 -0.70
N VAL A 108 -13.27 -10.39 0.42
CA VAL A 108 -13.46 -9.83 1.76
C VAL A 108 -12.27 -8.94 2.14
N ALA A 109 -11.05 -9.39 1.88
CA ALA A 109 -9.84 -8.61 2.16
C ALA A 109 -9.83 -7.26 1.42
N ALA A 110 -10.18 -7.27 0.14
CA ALA A 110 -10.28 -6.07 -0.69
C ALA A 110 -11.37 -5.12 -0.17
N GLN A 111 -12.56 -5.63 0.15
CA GLN A 111 -13.66 -4.81 0.68
C GLN A 111 -13.28 -4.15 2.00
N VAL A 112 -12.70 -4.90 2.94
CA VAL A 112 -12.26 -4.38 4.23
C VAL A 112 -11.15 -3.33 4.05
N ALA A 113 -10.16 -3.59 3.19
CA ALA A 113 -9.09 -2.63 2.91
C ALA A 113 -9.64 -1.33 2.28
N VAL A 114 -10.61 -1.42 1.37
CA VAL A 114 -11.21 -0.22 0.77
C VAL A 114 -11.97 0.59 1.82
N ILE A 115 -12.78 -0.06 2.66
CA ILE A 115 -13.61 0.64 3.65
C ILE A 115 -12.75 1.25 4.77
N VAL A 116 -11.76 0.51 5.26
CA VAL A 116 -10.97 0.90 6.44
C VAL A 116 -9.84 1.84 6.08
N THR A 117 -9.24 1.71 4.90
CA THR A 117 -8.03 2.48 4.54
C THR A 117 -8.30 3.49 3.43
N PHE A 118 -8.86 3.05 2.30
CA PHE A 118 -9.04 3.94 1.14
C PHE A 118 -10.07 5.03 1.40
N LEU A 119 -11.26 4.69 1.90
CA LEU A 119 -12.37 5.61 2.14
C LEU A 119 -11.99 6.79 3.07
N PRO A 120 -11.42 6.55 4.27
CA PRO A 120 -10.99 7.65 5.14
C PRO A 120 -9.79 8.41 4.58
N ALA A 121 -8.83 7.73 3.94
CA ALA A 121 -7.71 8.42 3.29
C ALA A 121 -8.20 9.35 2.18
N PHE A 122 -9.16 8.92 1.37
CA PHE A 122 -9.73 9.72 0.29
C PHE A 122 -10.42 10.99 0.82
N ILE A 123 -11.25 10.84 1.86
CA ILE A 123 -11.97 11.96 2.50
C ILE A 123 -10.99 12.94 3.16
N LEU A 124 -9.97 12.45 3.88
CA LEU A 124 -9.01 13.27 4.61
C LEU A 124 -7.87 13.84 3.73
N SER A 125 -7.76 13.40 2.48
CA SER A 125 -6.65 13.81 1.60
C SER A 125 -6.74 15.24 1.06
N GLY A 126 -7.84 15.97 1.31
CA GLY A 126 -8.07 17.30 0.75
C GLY A 126 -8.24 17.29 -0.77
N PHE A 127 -8.73 16.17 -1.33
CA PHE A 127 -9.10 16.06 -2.75
C PHE A 127 -10.55 16.50 -3.01
N ILE A 128 -11.43 16.35 -2.00
CA ILE A 128 -12.84 16.75 -2.05
C ILE A 128 -13.06 18.17 -1.47
N PHE A 129 -12.23 18.60 -0.52
CA PHE A 129 -12.27 19.91 0.15
C PHE A 129 -10.99 20.69 -0.14
#